data_AF-A0A2H0YPN2-F1
#
_entry.id   AF-A0A2H0YPN2-F1
#
_cell.length_a   1.000
_cell.length_b   1.000
_cell.length_c   1.000
_cell.angle_alpha   90.00
_cell.angle_beta   90.00
_cell.angle_gamma   90.00
#
_symmetry.space_group_name_H-M   'P 1'
#
loop_
_entity.id
_entity.type
_entity.pdbx_description
1 polymer ?
#
loop_
_entity_poly.entity_id
_entity_poly.type
_entity_poly.pdbx_seq_one_letter_code
_entity_poly.pdbx_strand_id
1 'polypeptide(L)'
;MKPRRLPSIPRARSIIKPGFSLIEAILAVSIFALLVTAFVGTYIYGKESTALAGARARANLLAEEGLEAGRSIRDGAFSNLTDGNHGLSSLSGIWNFSGTSDIDEIFTRQIAISTIDANTKQIVSNVSWQQNLQRTGQVSLTTRLTNWSRSTTGSWALPGLQAGFDLTAANSGNAAANAISIAYANQKVYLGRTNSAGREFYIFDVANPAVPALLGQRNLNGNPNHIVVVGNYAYIASSDNNSELQIVDISDPATIGNAGKLTTVDLTAANSGNATADAIALATDGSYLYMTRNGGNGLLIFDIQANPVNPGNPVGRTASATGVLNDIEVAGNYAYAASTDNNAEVQVFNVTNKTAPTRVGVLNLNNGDNNTNGLSIVYNNNSVFLGRTLSTFAPEFYVINVANPLTPTLTSTLEVNNSSVISISYDSVNHLAFMATTDVSNYFKVIDTNNLATPTIYGQLNLGPRPRQVIYAPDLDRVFIASMLNTQELQVIRPQ
;
A
#
# COMPACT_ATOMS: atom_id res chain seq x y z
N MET A 1 -31.71 72.42 -103.37
CA MET A 1 -31.25 73.72 -102.84
C MET A 1 -31.85 73.93 -101.45
N LYS A 2 -30.96 74.14 -100.45
CA LYS A 2 -31.14 74.43 -99.01
C LYS A 2 -32.00 73.48 -98.15
N PRO A 3 -31.39 73.02 -97.04
CA PRO A 3 -31.97 73.29 -95.73
C PRO A 3 -30.98 73.95 -94.74
N ARG A 4 -31.59 74.48 -93.68
CA ARG A 4 -31.19 75.46 -92.67
C ARG A 4 -30.94 74.76 -91.34
N ARG A 5 -30.02 75.28 -90.48
CA ARG A 5 -29.94 75.23 -88.97
C ARG A 5 -28.46 75.16 -88.49
N LEU A 6 -27.97 75.75 -87.39
CA LEU A 6 -28.48 76.37 -86.14
C LEU A 6 -27.38 77.30 -85.53
N PRO A 7 -27.68 78.14 -84.51
CA PRO A 7 -26.81 79.21 -83.98
C PRO A 7 -25.77 78.77 -82.92
N SER A 8 -24.73 79.59 -82.74
CA SER A 8 -23.56 79.39 -81.87
C SER A 8 -23.84 79.53 -80.37
N ILE A 9 -23.28 78.63 -79.56
CA ILE A 9 -23.31 78.64 -78.08
C ILE A 9 -22.20 79.58 -77.53
N PRO A 10 -22.43 80.41 -76.50
CA PRO A 10 -21.38 81.24 -75.88
C PRO A 10 -20.49 80.44 -74.92
N ARG A 11 -19.18 80.70 -74.92
CA ARG A 11 -18.21 80.16 -73.93
C ARG A 11 -18.38 80.83 -72.57
N ALA A 12 -18.67 80.04 -71.53
CA ALA A 12 -18.54 80.48 -70.13
C ALA A 12 -17.07 80.39 -69.67
N ARG A 13 -16.52 81.51 -69.20
CA ARG A 13 -15.16 81.64 -68.67
C ARG A 13 -15.19 81.25 -67.18
N SER A 14 -14.56 80.13 -66.82
CA SER A 14 -14.38 79.70 -65.43
C SER A 14 -13.42 80.64 -64.69
N ILE A 15 -13.88 81.25 -63.60
CA ILE A 15 -13.06 82.03 -62.67
C ILE A 15 -12.70 81.08 -61.52
N ILE A 16 -11.46 80.59 -61.47
CA ILE A 16 -10.92 79.87 -60.31
C ILE A 16 -10.43 80.91 -59.31
N LYS A 17 -11.09 81.03 -58.15
CA LYS A 17 -10.57 81.80 -57.01
C LYS A 17 -9.48 80.97 -56.30
N PRO A 18 -8.31 81.55 -55.94
CA PRO A 18 -7.33 80.83 -55.13
C PRO A 18 -7.82 80.77 -53.69
N GLY A 19 -8.12 79.57 -53.21
CA GLY A 19 -8.37 79.29 -51.79
C GLY A 19 -7.07 79.27 -50.99
N PHE A 20 -7.18 79.54 -49.69
CA PHE A 20 -6.10 79.68 -48.71
C PHE A 20 -5.18 78.43 -48.59
N SER A 21 -3.98 78.49 -49.17
CA SER A 21 -3.00 77.37 -49.20
C SER A 21 -2.40 76.96 -47.83
N LEU A 22 -2.34 77.86 -46.84
CA LEU A 22 -1.66 77.56 -45.56
C LEU A 22 -2.50 76.67 -44.63
N ILE A 23 -3.82 76.89 -44.58
CA ILE A 23 -4.74 76.12 -43.72
C ILE A 23 -4.86 74.68 -44.22
N GLU A 24 -4.90 74.47 -45.54
CA GLU A 24 -4.91 73.12 -46.13
C GLU A 24 -3.61 72.37 -45.86
N ALA A 25 -2.45 73.04 -45.92
CA ALA A 25 -1.17 72.43 -45.58
C ALA A 25 -1.11 72.01 -44.10
N ILE A 26 -1.55 72.88 -43.18
CA ILE A 26 -1.57 72.58 -41.73
C ILE A 26 -2.57 71.46 -41.42
N LEU A 27 -3.75 71.48 -42.04
CA LEU A 27 -4.76 70.43 -41.86
C LEU A 27 -4.27 69.10 -42.41
N ALA A 28 -3.65 69.08 -43.59
CA ALA A 28 -3.10 67.88 -44.21
C ALA A 28 -1.97 67.28 -43.35
N VAL A 29 -1.05 68.10 -42.83
CA VAL A 29 0.02 67.64 -41.92
C VAL A 29 -0.56 67.11 -40.61
N SER A 30 -1.58 67.75 -40.05
CA SER A 30 -2.22 67.31 -38.80
C SER A 30 -2.93 65.97 -38.97
N ILE A 31 -3.70 65.81 -40.06
CA ILE A 31 -4.38 64.54 -40.39
C ILE A 31 -3.34 63.45 -40.68
N PHE A 32 -2.28 63.77 -41.42
CA PHE A 32 -1.21 62.82 -41.70
C PHE A 32 -0.48 62.38 -40.43
N ALA A 33 -0.14 63.29 -39.53
CA ALA A 33 0.49 62.97 -38.25
C ALA A 33 -0.41 62.06 -37.38
N LEU A 34 -1.72 62.33 -37.35
CA LEU A 34 -2.70 61.48 -36.66
C LEU A 34 -2.77 60.08 -37.29
N LEU A 35 -2.81 59.98 -38.62
CA LEU A 35 -2.84 58.70 -39.33
C LEU A 35 -1.58 57.88 -39.12
N VAL A 36 -0.40 58.51 -39.18
CA VAL A 36 0.89 57.84 -38.94
C VAL A 36 0.96 57.34 -37.51
N THR A 37 0.55 58.15 -36.53
CA THR A 37 0.53 57.75 -35.11
C THR A 37 -0.41 56.57 -34.88
N ALA A 38 -1.62 56.61 -35.45
CA ALA A 38 -2.59 55.52 -35.36
C ALA A 38 -2.07 54.23 -36.02
N PHE A 39 -1.42 54.35 -37.18
CA PHE A 39 -0.86 53.21 -37.91
C PHE A 39 0.31 52.57 -37.16
N VAL A 40 1.28 53.37 -36.71
CA VAL A 40 2.43 52.88 -35.93
C VAL A 40 1.96 52.27 -34.61
N GLY A 41 1.02 52.91 -33.92
CA GLY A 41 0.43 52.39 -32.69
C GLY A 41 -0.26 51.03 -32.90
N THR A 42 -1.06 50.90 -33.97
CA THR A 42 -1.73 49.63 -34.32
C THR A 42 -0.72 48.55 -34.68
N TYR A 43 0.36 48.88 -35.40
CA TYR A 43 1.42 47.94 -35.77
C TYR A 43 2.17 47.41 -34.54
N ILE A 44 2.59 48.31 -33.63
CA ILE A 44 3.29 47.93 -32.39
C ILE A 44 2.38 47.06 -31.52
N TYR A 45 1.12 47.48 -31.31
CA TYR A 45 0.15 46.71 -30.55
C TYR A 45 -0.12 45.33 -31.18
N GLY A 46 -0.19 45.25 -32.51
CA GLY A 46 -0.32 43.99 -33.23
C GLY A 46 0.87 43.04 -33.03
N LYS A 47 2.09 43.56 -33.03
CA LYS A 47 3.31 42.79 -32.73
C LYS A 47 3.34 42.28 -31.29
N GLU A 48 2.99 43.13 -30.33
CA GLU A 48 2.94 42.75 -28.91
C GLU A 48 1.85 41.70 -28.65
N SER A 49 0.67 41.88 -29.25
CA SER A 49 -0.45 40.94 -29.16
C SER A 49 -0.11 39.57 -29.74
N THR A 50 0.57 39.52 -30.89
CA THR A 50 1.00 38.26 -31.51
C THR A 50 2.09 37.56 -30.70
N ALA A 51 3.06 38.29 -30.15
CA ALA A 51 4.07 37.74 -29.25
C ALA A 51 3.43 37.18 -27.96
N LEU A 52 2.47 37.91 -27.39
CA LEU A 52 1.74 37.47 -26.20
C LEU A 52 0.93 36.20 -26.45
N ALA A 53 0.21 36.13 -27.57
CA ALA A 53 -0.54 34.96 -27.96
C ALA A 53 0.38 33.74 -28.15
N GLY A 54 1.54 33.93 -28.76
CA GLY A 54 2.57 32.90 -28.89
C GLY A 54 3.09 32.39 -27.54
N ALA A 55 3.43 33.31 -26.63
CA ALA A 55 3.90 32.94 -25.28
C ALA A 55 2.83 32.17 -24.50
N ARG A 56 1.56 32.57 -24.61
CA ARG A 56 0.45 31.86 -23.96
C ARG A 56 0.21 30.48 -24.57
N ALA A 57 0.34 30.33 -25.88
CA ALA A 57 0.24 29.03 -26.55
C ALA A 57 1.36 28.08 -26.09
N ARG A 58 2.61 28.57 -25.99
CA ARG A 58 3.72 27.77 -25.47
C ARG A 58 3.56 27.43 -23.98
N ALA A 59 3.06 28.35 -23.17
CA ALA A 59 2.75 28.08 -21.77
C ALA A 59 1.68 26.98 -21.61
N ASN A 60 0.66 26.95 -22.49
CA ASN A 60 -0.31 25.85 -22.52
C ASN A 60 0.37 24.51 -22.85
N LEU A 61 1.24 24.47 -23.87
CA LEU A 61 1.96 23.24 -24.23
C LEU A 61 2.85 22.73 -23.09
N LEU A 62 3.57 23.62 -22.41
CA LEU A 62 4.37 23.27 -21.23
C LEU A 62 3.49 22.78 -20.07
N ALA A 63 2.31 23.38 -19.90
CA ALA A 63 1.37 22.97 -18.88
C ALA A 63 0.81 21.57 -19.17
N GLU A 64 0.44 21.30 -20.43
CA GLU A 64 0.00 19.99 -20.93
C GLU A 64 1.09 18.93 -20.76
N GLU A 65 2.33 19.23 -21.16
CA GLU A 65 3.49 18.36 -20.93
C GLU A 65 3.67 18.05 -19.44
N GLY A 66 3.46 19.04 -18.57
CA GLY A 66 3.53 18.83 -17.12
C GLY A 66 2.48 17.83 -16.60
N LEU A 67 1.28 17.83 -17.16
CA LEU A 67 0.26 16.82 -16.83
C LEU A 67 0.62 15.44 -17.38
N GLU A 68 1.20 15.36 -18.59
CA GLU A 68 1.66 14.10 -19.17
C GLU A 68 2.87 13.52 -18.43
N ALA A 69 3.79 14.34 -17.97
CA ALA A 69 4.88 13.91 -17.08
C ALA A 69 4.33 13.34 -15.77
N GLY A 70 3.29 13.96 -15.20
CA GLY A 70 2.58 13.41 -14.06
C GLY A 70 1.95 12.03 -14.35
N ARG A 71 1.34 11.84 -15.53
CA ARG A 71 0.84 10.52 -15.96
C ARG A 71 1.97 9.50 -16.12
N SER A 72 3.08 9.89 -16.72
CA SER A 72 4.25 9.02 -16.90
C SER A 72 4.85 8.58 -15.55
N ILE A 73 5.00 9.49 -14.59
CA ILE A 73 5.49 9.20 -13.24
C ILE A 73 4.54 8.23 -12.51
N ARG A 74 3.23 8.49 -12.61
CA ARG A 74 2.17 7.60 -12.07
C ARG A 74 2.27 6.19 -12.64
N ASP A 75 2.48 6.07 -13.95
CA ASP A 75 2.50 4.77 -14.64
C ASP A 75 3.76 3.96 -14.31
N GLY A 76 4.83 4.59 -13.83
CA GLY A 76 5.95 3.91 -13.19
C GLY A 76 5.56 3.31 -11.83
N ALA A 77 4.94 4.11 -10.95
CA ALA A 77 4.26 3.66 -9.74
C ALA A 77 3.39 4.79 -9.16
N PHE A 78 2.20 4.49 -8.66
CA PHE A 78 1.32 5.52 -8.06
C PHE A 78 1.95 6.19 -6.83
N SER A 79 2.79 5.46 -6.08
CA SER A 79 3.56 5.98 -4.95
C SER A 79 4.62 7.02 -5.34
N ASN A 80 5.03 7.08 -6.60
CA ASN A 80 5.98 8.09 -7.08
C ASN A 80 5.37 9.51 -7.10
N LEU A 81 4.02 9.63 -7.10
CA LEU A 81 3.31 10.90 -6.99
C LEU A 81 3.33 11.44 -5.55
N THR A 82 4.49 11.93 -5.10
CA THR A 82 4.62 12.54 -3.77
C THR A 82 3.92 13.89 -3.68
N ASP A 83 3.17 14.13 -2.61
CA ASP A 83 2.47 15.42 -2.40
C ASP A 83 3.48 16.57 -2.24
N GLY A 84 3.10 17.76 -2.73
CA GLY A 84 3.95 18.94 -2.72
C GLY A 84 4.16 19.55 -4.11
N ASN A 85 5.07 20.52 -4.18
CA ASN A 85 5.40 21.25 -5.40
C ASN A 85 6.71 20.74 -6.00
N HIS A 86 6.67 20.41 -7.29
CA HIS A 86 7.79 19.79 -7.99
C HIS A 86 8.12 20.48 -9.30
N GLY A 87 9.40 20.50 -9.67
CA GLY A 87 9.83 20.69 -11.05
C GLY A 87 9.95 19.35 -11.76
N LEU A 88 10.15 19.38 -13.08
CA LEU A 88 10.34 18.19 -13.90
C LEU A 88 11.76 18.09 -14.46
N SER A 89 12.24 16.87 -14.56
CA SER A 89 13.46 16.51 -15.30
C SER A 89 13.20 15.23 -16.10
N SER A 90 13.89 15.08 -17.23
CA SER A 90 13.88 13.83 -17.99
C SER A 90 15.31 13.30 -18.13
N LEU A 91 15.52 12.07 -17.68
CA LEU A 91 16.77 11.34 -17.87
C LEU A 91 16.46 10.07 -18.65
N SER A 92 17.14 9.88 -19.78
CA SER A 92 16.93 8.71 -20.66
C SER A 92 15.47 8.49 -21.09
N GLY A 93 14.70 9.56 -21.27
CA GLY A 93 13.30 9.50 -21.70
C GLY A 93 12.28 9.20 -20.59
N ILE A 94 12.71 9.15 -19.32
CA ILE A 94 11.84 8.95 -18.16
C ILE A 94 11.68 10.25 -17.38
N TRP A 95 10.44 10.64 -17.13
CA TRP A 95 10.11 11.81 -16.31
C TRP A 95 10.32 11.52 -14.82
N ASN A 96 10.95 12.47 -14.13
CA ASN A 96 11.16 12.45 -12.68
C ASN A 96 10.94 13.84 -12.10
N PHE A 97 10.46 13.90 -10.84
CA PHE A 97 10.45 15.15 -10.10
C PHE A 97 11.86 15.63 -9.78
N SER A 98 12.09 16.92 -9.91
CA SER A 98 13.37 17.57 -9.62
C SER A 98 13.15 19.00 -9.14
N GLY A 99 13.58 19.30 -7.92
CA GLY A 99 13.39 20.62 -7.30
C GLY A 99 11.91 20.98 -7.14
N THR A 100 11.64 22.26 -6.86
CA THR A 100 10.28 22.79 -6.62
C THR A 100 9.59 23.37 -7.87
N SER A 101 10.36 23.54 -8.95
CA SER A 101 9.93 24.08 -10.25
C SER A 101 11.04 23.83 -11.29
N ASP A 102 10.68 23.79 -12.57
CA ASP A 102 11.61 23.79 -13.71
C ASP A 102 11.45 25.06 -14.56
N ILE A 103 12.52 25.44 -15.26
CA ILE A 103 12.57 26.66 -16.07
C ILE A 103 12.89 26.27 -17.52
N ASP A 104 12.02 26.67 -18.45
CA ASP A 104 12.26 26.62 -19.90
C ASP A 104 12.19 28.05 -20.45
N GLU A 105 13.34 28.60 -20.83
CA GLU A 105 13.50 29.99 -21.28
C GLU A 105 12.91 31.02 -20.29
N ILE A 106 11.75 31.59 -20.62
CA ILE A 106 11.05 32.60 -19.81
C ILE A 106 9.93 32.01 -18.93
N PHE A 107 9.68 30.70 -19.07
CA PHE A 107 8.60 30.00 -18.41
C PHE A 107 9.12 29.26 -17.19
N THR A 108 8.51 29.50 -16.04
CA THR A 108 8.69 28.70 -14.84
C THR A 108 7.48 27.80 -14.68
N ARG A 109 7.70 26.48 -14.72
CA ARG A 109 6.69 25.45 -14.51
C ARG A 109 6.80 24.85 -13.10
N GLN A 110 5.66 24.61 -12.48
CA GLN A 110 5.54 23.94 -11.20
C GLN A 110 4.38 22.95 -11.24
N ILE A 111 4.65 21.72 -10.79
CA ILE A 111 3.68 20.64 -10.68
C ILE A 111 3.29 20.50 -9.21
N ALA A 112 2.07 20.88 -8.85
CA ALA A 112 1.55 20.72 -7.50
C ALA A 112 0.71 19.44 -7.41
N ILE A 113 1.04 18.58 -6.44
CA ILE A 113 0.34 17.31 -6.18
C ILE A 113 -0.29 17.36 -4.79
N SER A 114 -1.56 16.95 -4.71
CA SER A 114 -2.28 16.79 -3.45
C SER A 114 -3.14 15.54 -3.46
N THR A 115 -3.08 14.76 -2.38
CA THR A 115 -3.94 13.58 -2.19
C THR A 115 -5.40 13.98 -2.03
N ILE A 116 -6.30 13.30 -2.75
CA ILE A 116 -7.75 13.36 -2.55
C ILE A 116 -8.19 12.17 -1.69
N ASP A 117 -7.79 10.96 -2.09
CA ASP A 117 -8.05 9.70 -1.40
C ASP A 117 -6.91 8.69 -1.69
N ALA A 118 -7.03 7.46 -1.17
CA ALA A 118 -6.00 6.42 -1.31
C ALA A 118 -5.62 6.09 -2.76
N ASN A 119 -6.53 6.30 -3.71
CA ASN A 119 -6.37 5.94 -5.11
C ASN A 119 -6.46 7.14 -6.04
N THR A 120 -6.59 8.36 -5.54
CA THR A 120 -6.76 9.55 -6.38
C THR A 120 -5.92 10.72 -5.87
N LYS A 121 -5.12 11.30 -6.75
CA LYS A 121 -4.38 12.54 -6.50
C LYS A 121 -4.81 13.62 -7.49
N GLN A 122 -4.86 14.86 -7.03
CA GLN A 122 -4.96 16.02 -7.90
C GLN A 122 -3.57 16.44 -8.32
N ILE A 123 -3.42 16.78 -9.60
CA ILE A 123 -2.21 17.38 -10.16
C ILE A 123 -2.57 18.69 -10.84
N VAL A 124 -1.82 19.73 -10.51
CA VAL A 124 -1.95 21.07 -11.09
C VAL A 124 -0.62 21.44 -11.73
N SER A 125 -0.61 21.64 -13.04
CA SER A 125 0.54 22.14 -13.79
C SER A 125 0.40 23.65 -13.98
N ASN A 126 1.21 24.41 -13.24
CA ASN A 126 1.22 25.86 -13.27
C ASN A 126 2.44 26.34 -14.07
N VAL A 127 2.20 27.10 -15.14
CA VAL A 127 3.26 27.73 -15.93
C VAL A 127 3.10 29.24 -15.85
N SER A 128 4.14 29.91 -15.38
CA SER A 128 4.19 31.37 -15.25
C SER A 128 5.35 31.95 -16.06
N TRP A 129 5.18 33.15 -16.61
CA TRP A 129 6.25 33.85 -17.33
C TRP A 129 6.11 35.35 -17.18
N GLN A 130 7.21 36.07 -17.33
CA GLN A 130 7.19 37.52 -17.31
C GLN A 130 6.65 38.06 -18.64
N GLN A 131 5.49 38.70 -18.63
CA GLN A 131 4.86 39.27 -19.82
C GLN A 131 5.46 40.65 -20.15
N ASN A 132 5.72 41.47 -19.13
CA ASN A 132 6.50 42.70 -19.22
C ASN A 132 7.07 43.04 -17.82
N LEU A 133 7.71 44.20 -17.66
CA LEU A 133 8.33 44.60 -16.38
C LEU A 133 7.35 44.72 -15.19
N GLN A 134 6.04 44.80 -15.45
CA GLN A 134 5.01 45.01 -14.42
C GLN A 134 3.95 43.91 -14.38
N ARG A 135 3.99 42.93 -15.29
CA ARG A 135 2.93 41.92 -15.44
C ARG A 135 3.50 40.53 -15.69
N THR A 136 2.91 39.56 -15.01
CA THR A 136 3.20 38.13 -15.15
C THR A 136 2.02 37.45 -15.86
N GLY A 137 2.32 36.63 -16.87
CA GLY A 137 1.36 35.72 -17.47
C GLY A 137 1.34 34.38 -16.72
N GLN A 138 0.17 33.75 -16.62
CA GLN A 138 0.03 32.44 -16.00
C GLN A 138 -0.99 31.58 -16.75
N VAL A 139 -0.65 30.30 -16.89
CA VAL A 139 -1.53 29.21 -17.30
C VAL A 139 -1.53 28.17 -16.18
N SER A 140 -2.71 27.61 -15.89
CA SER A 140 -2.86 26.54 -14.91
C SER A 140 -3.79 25.48 -15.50
N LEU A 141 -3.32 24.25 -15.58
CA LEU A 141 -4.12 23.09 -15.99
C LEU A 141 -4.19 22.12 -14.82
N THR A 142 -5.39 21.58 -14.57
CA THR A 142 -5.65 20.66 -13.46
C THR A 142 -6.23 19.37 -14.02
N THR A 143 -5.73 18.23 -13.54
CA THR A 143 -6.38 16.93 -13.73
C THR A 143 -6.33 16.12 -12.45
N ARG A 144 -7.08 15.02 -12.43
CA ARG A 144 -6.97 13.97 -11.41
C ARG A 144 -6.25 12.78 -12.01
N LEU A 145 -5.41 12.15 -11.22
CA LEU A 145 -4.72 10.91 -11.53
C LEU A 145 -5.20 9.84 -10.57
N THR A 146 -5.72 8.74 -11.13
CA THR A 146 -6.19 7.59 -10.35
C THR A 146 -5.14 6.47 -10.39
N ASN A 147 -5.00 5.75 -9.28
CA ASN A 147 -4.28 4.49 -9.19
C ASN A 147 -5.07 3.42 -9.95
N TRP A 148 -4.96 3.45 -11.27
CA TRP A 148 -5.82 2.65 -12.15
C TRP A 148 -5.59 1.15 -11.99
N SER A 149 -4.41 0.72 -11.50
CA SER A 149 -4.15 -0.68 -11.15
C SER A 149 -4.93 -1.16 -9.91
N ARG A 150 -5.27 -0.26 -8.99
CA ARG A 150 -6.19 -0.53 -7.87
C ARG A 150 -7.67 -0.35 -8.23
N SER A 151 -8.01 0.59 -9.12
CA SER A 151 -9.42 0.90 -9.44
C SER A 151 -10.16 -0.22 -10.19
N THR A 152 -9.49 -1.27 -10.65
CA THR A 152 -10.10 -2.46 -11.25
C THR A 152 -10.35 -3.60 -10.25
N THR A 153 -10.09 -3.39 -8.95
CA THR A 153 -10.34 -4.41 -7.93
C THR A 153 -11.79 -4.28 -7.45
N GLY A 154 -12.50 -5.40 -7.39
CA GLY A 154 -13.92 -5.44 -7.06
C GLY A 154 -14.24 -4.99 -5.63
N SER A 155 -15.43 -5.31 -5.16
CA SER A 155 -15.81 -5.13 -3.76
C SER A 155 -15.52 -6.37 -2.92
N TRP A 156 -14.94 -6.16 -1.74
CA TRP A 156 -14.80 -7.21 -0.73
C TRP A 156 -16.14 -7.60 -0.05
N ALA A 157 -17.27 -6.97 -0.43
CA ALA A 157 -18.60 -7.43 -0.04
C ALA A 157 -18.96 -8.77 -0.70
N LEU A 158 -18.37 -9.04 -1.86
CA LEU A 158 -18.54 -10.30 -2.62
C LEU A 158 -17.16 -10.94 -2.86
N PRO A 159 -16.48 -11.44 -1.82
CA PRO A 159 -15.21 -12.11 -2.01
C PRO A 159 -15.38 -13.37 -2.86
N GLY A 160 -14.40 -13.67 -3.70
CA GLY A 160 -14.41 -14.85 -4.56
C GLY A 160 -13.06 -15.55 -4.63
N LEU A 161 -13.08 -16.88 -4.76
CA LEU A 161 -11.89 -17.67 -5.06
C LEU A 161 -11.40 -17.34 -6.47
N GLN A 162 -10.21 -16.77 -6.59
CA GLN A 162 -9.57 -16.46 -7.86
C GLN A 162 -8.78 -17.65 -8.40
N ALA A 163 -7.98 -18.28 -7.54
CA ALA A 163 -7.12 -19.40 -7.90
C ALA A 163 -6.85 -20.28 -6.67
N GLY A 164 -6.43 -21.51 -6.92
CA GLY A 164 -5.87 -22.41 -5.91
C GLY A 164 -4.69 -23.16 -6.49
N PHE A 165 -3.77 -23.60 -5.63
CA PHE A 165 -2.64 -24.44 -6.01
C PHE A 165 -2.68 -25.74 -5.21
N ASP A 166 -2.60 -26.87 -5.92
CA ASP A 166 -2.60 -28.23 -5.38
C ASP A 166 -1.15 -28.74 -5.21
N LEU A 167 -0.77 -29.04 -3.97
CA LEU A 167 0.51 -29.65 -3.63
C LEU A 167 0.43 -31.19 -3.64
N THR A 168 0.26 -31.74 -4.84
CA THR A 168 0.27 -33.18 -5.14
C THR A 168 1.54 -33.91 -4.68
N ALA A 169 1.48 -35.24 -4.59
CA ALA A 169 2.66 -36.06 -4.26
C ALA A 169 3.82 -35.86 -5.25
N ALA A 170 3.55 -35.55 -6.52
CA ALA A 170 4.58 -35.35 -7.53
C ALA A 170 5.40 -34.06 -7.32
N ASN A 171 4.75 -32.98 -6.87
CA ASN A 171 5.43 -31.70 -6.67
C ASN A 171 5.92 -31.50 -5.24
N SER A 172 5.35 -32.18 -4.24
CA SER A 172 5.61 -31.96 -2.80
C SER A 172 6.17 -33.17 -2.04
N GLY A 173 6.10 -34.37 -2.62
CA GLY A 173 6.44 -35.63 -1.96
C GLY A 173 5.30 -36.24 -1.12
N ASN A 174 4.30 -35.45 -0.71
CA ASN A 174 3.11 -35.95 -0.02
C ASN A 174 1.88 -35.06 -0.28
N ALA A 175 0.84 -35.64 -0.88
CA ALA A 175 -0.42 -34.94 -1.18
C ALA A 175 -1.33 -34.70 0.04
N ALA A 176 -1.07 -35.36 1.18
CA ALA A 176 -1.94 -35.32 2.35
C ALA A 176 -1.44 -34.37 3.45
N ALA A 177 -0.36 -33.63 3.21
CA ALA A 177 0.19 -32.70 4.20
C ALA A 177 -0.64 -31.42 4.26
N ASN A 178 -0.98 -30.96 5.46
CA ASN A 178 -1.82 -29.77 5.62
C ASN A 178 -0.97 -28.50 5.55
N ALA A 179 -1.42 -27.46 4.83
CA ALA A 179 -0.83 -26.13 5.01
C ALA A 179 -1.28 -25.52 6.34
N ILE A 180 -0.34 -24.92 7.06
CA ILE A 180 -0.53 -24.43 8.43
C ILE A 180 -0.07 -22.99 8.64
N SER A 181 0.84 -22.49 7.79
CA SER A 181 1.33 -21.13 7.87
C SER A 181 1.51 -20.48 6.50
N ILE A 182 1.38 -19.16 6.46
CA ILE A 182 1.52 -18.37 5.25
C ILE A 182 2.11 -17.00 5.54
N ALA A 183 2.98 -16.54 4.65
CA ALA A 183 3.49 -15.17 4.64
C ALA A 183 3.47 -14.61 3.22
N TYR A 184 3.44 -13.28 3.12
CA TYR A 184 3.48 -12.57 1.85
C TYR A 184 4.57 -11.49 1.91
N ALA A 185 5.42 -11.46 0.88
CA ALA A 185 6.39 -10.38 0.68
C ALA A 185 6.88 -10.36 -0.76
N ASN A 186 7.05 -9.15 -1.32
CA ASN A 186 7.64 -8.94 -2.66
C ASN A 186 6.96 -9.76 -3.78
N GLN A 187 5.62 -9.74 -3.83
CA GLN A 187 4.82 -10.52 -4.80
C GLN A 187 5.09 -12.03 -4.77
N LYS A 188 5.55 -12.54 -3.63
CA LYS A 188 5.73 -13.96 -3.37
C LYS A 188 4.94 -14.37 -2.14
N VAL A 189 4.43 -15.59 -2.19
CA VAL A 189 3.80 -16.26 -1.05
C VAL A 189 4.72 -17.36 -0.55
N TYR A 190 4.89 -17.41 0.76
CA TYR A 190 5.68 -18.41 1.47
C TYR A 190 4.70 -19.27 2.24
N LEU A 191 4.67 -20.57 1.96
CA LEU A 191 3.69 -21.50 2.52
C LEU A 191 4.40 -22.57 3.34
N GLY A 192 3.90 -22.81 4.55
CA GLY A 192 4.33 -23.87 5.44
C GLY A 192 3.33 -25.03 5.50
N ARG A 193 3.80 -26.28 5.41
CA ARG A 193 3.01 -27.51 5.60
C ARG A 193 3.49 -28.32 6.79
N THR A 194 2.60 -29.13 7.35
CA THR A 194 2.93 -30.09 8.41
C THR A 194 4.01 -31.08 7.96
N ASN A 195 5.02 -31.30 8.80
CA ASN A 195 6.05 -32.31 8.60
C ASN A 195 5.41 -33.70 8.55
N SER A 196 5.37 -34.27 7.36
CA SER A 196 4.68 -35.54 7.08
C SER A 196 5.32 -36.26 5.90
N ALA A 197 6.64 -36.49 5.96
CA ALA A 197 7.41 -37.20 4.93
C ALA A 197 7.38 -36.54 3.54
N GLY A 198 7.39 -35.21 3.49
CA GLY A 198 7.43 -34.39 2.27
C GLY A 198 8.39 -33.22 2.41
N ARG A 199 8.07 -32.11 1.76
CA ARG A 199 8.71 -30.80 2.02
C ARG A 199 7.74 -29.93 2.80
N GLU A 200 8.26 -29.07 3.67
CA GLU A 200 7.43 -28.26 4.56
C GLU A 200 7.37 -26.80 4.12
N PHE A 201 8.36 -26.29 3.39
CA PHE A 201 8.42 -24.88 3.00
C PHE A 201 8.37 -24.71 1.49
N TYR A 202 7.53 -23.80 1.01
CA TYR A 202 7.30 -23.54 -0.41
C TYR A 202 7.29 -22.04 -0.68
N ILE A 203 7.82 -21.64 -1.84
CA ILE A 203 7.80 -20.26 -2.33
C ILE A 203 7.04 -20.23 -3.66
N PHE A 204 6.03 -19.38 -3.74
CA PHE A 204 5.22 -19.16 -4.93
C PHE A 204 5.44 -17.75 -5.47
N ASP A 205 5.54 -17.62 -6.79
CA ASP A 205 5.31 -16.37 -7.50
C ASP A 205 3.81 -16.11 -7.57
N VAL A 206 3.39 -14.92 -7.18
CA VAL A 206 2.00 -14.46 -7.27
C VAL A 206 1.87 -13.10 -7.97
N ALA A 207 2.88 -12.69 -8.76
CA ALA A 207 2.80 -11.49 -9.61
C ALA A 207 1.57 -11.53 -10.53
N ASN A 208 1.19 -12.74 -11.00
CA ASN A 208 -0.15 -13.00 -11.51
C ASN A 208 -0.96 -13.83 -10.49
N PRO A 209 -1.84 -13.21 -9.69
CA PRO A 209 -2.62 -13.93 -8.68
C PRO A 209 -3.64 -14.92 -9.26
N ALA A 210 -3.90 -14.90 -10.57
CA ALA A 210 -4.77 -15.89 -11.23
C ALA A 210 -4.05 -17.20 -11.53
N VAL A 211 -2.71 -17.19 -11.56
CA VAL A 211 -1.88 -18.36 -11.88
C VAL A 211 -0.64 -18.36 -10.98
N PRO A 212 -0.78 -18.71 -9.68
CA PRO A 212 0.37 -18.87 -8.81
C PRO A 212 1.35 -19.93 -9.34
N ALA A 213 2.65 -19.67 -9.30
CA ALA A 213 3.68 -20.58 -9.79
C ALA A 213 4.65 -20.98 -8.69
N LEU A 214 4.87 -22.29 -8.50
CA LEU A 214 5.85 -22.78 -7.52
C LEU A 214 7.28 -22.49 -7.99
N LEU A 215 8.02 -21.68 -7.22
CA LEU A 215 9.40 -21.29 -7.52
C LEU A 215 10.43 -22.17 -6.82
N GLY A 216 10.13 -22.58 -5.59
CA GLY A 216 11.11 -23.19 -4.70
C GLY A 216 10.46 -23.97 -3.57
N GLN A 217 11.17 -24.97 -3.06
CA GLN A 217 10.69 -25.77 -1.94
C GLN A 217 11.83 -26.40 -1.14
N ARG A 218 11.58 -26.64 0.14
CA ARG A 218 12.58 -27.13 1.09
C ARG A 218 11.96 -28.01 2.19
N ASN A 219 12.70 -29.06 2.58
CA ASN A 219 12.43 -29.83 3.78
C ASN A 219 13.06 -29.13 5.00
N LEU A 220 12.25 -28.91 6.04
CA LEU A 220 12.61 -28.23 7.29
C LEU A 220 12.80 -29.19 8.47
N ASN A 221 12.38 -30.45 8.35
CA ASN A 221 12.35 -31.47 9.40
C ASN A 221 11.55 -31.07 10.67
N GLY A 222 10.66 -30.09 10.58
CA GLY A 222 9.79 -29.62 11.67
C GLY A 222 8.57 -28.89 11.12
N ASN A 223 7.52 -28.71 11.93
CA ASN A 223 6.33 -27.96 11.48
C ASN A 223 6.66 -26.45 11.46
N PRO A 224 6.53 -25.75 10.31
CA PRO A 224 6.64 -24.30 10.25
C PRO A 224 5.37 -23.66 10.80
N ASN A 225 5.32 -23.45 12.12
CA ASN A 225 4.16 -22.92 12.81
C ASN A 225 3.84 -21.47 12.42
N HIS A 226 4.87 -20.65 12.16
CA HIS A 226 4.71 -19.29 11.66
C HIS A 226 5.89 -18.87 10.79
N ILE A 227 5.63 -17.99 9.81
CA ILE A 227 6.63 -17.50 8.86
C ILE A 227 6.57 -15.97 8.82
N VAL A 228 7.72 -15.32 8.90
CA VAL A 228 7.86 -13.88 8.61
C VAL A 228 9.03 -13.66 7.65
N VAL A 229 8.93 -12.67 6.78
CA VAL A 229 9.94 -12.41 5.74
C VAL A 229 10.53 -11.01 5.93
N VAL A 230 11.86 -10.95 6.05
CA VAL A 230 12.60 -9.68 6.14
C VAL A 230 13.71 -9.69 5.10
N GLY A 231 13.58 -8.82 4.10
CA GLY A 231 14.52 -8.76 2.98
C GLY A 231 14.61 -10.10 2.22
N ASN A 232 15.79 -10.69 2.22
CA ASN A 232 16.10 -11.96 1.54
C ASN A 232 16.04 -13.19 2.47
N TYR A 233 15.41 -13.07 3.63
CA TYR A 233 15.35 -14.15 4.61
C TYR A 233 13.92 -14.42 5.07
N ALA A 234 13.55 -15.70 5.10
CA ALA A 234 12.34 -16.17 5.75
C ALA A 234 12.72 -16.75 7.12
N TYR A 235 12.17 -16.18 8.19
CA TYR A 235 12.30 -16.67 9.56
C TYR A 235 11.08 -17.50 9.89
N ILE A 236 11.31 -18.67 10.48
CA ILE A 236 10.30 -19.69 10.65
C ILE A 236 10.33 -20.17 12.09
N ALA A 237 9.20 -20.06 12.78
CA ALA A 237 8.98 -20.72 14.06
C ALA A 237 8.69 -22.19 13.80
N SER A 238 9.47 -23.07 14.42
CA SER A 238 9.41 -24.50 14.19
C SER A 238 9.06 -25.27 15.46
N SER A 239 8.40 -26.41 15.28
CA SER A 239 8.19 -27.42 16.34
C SER A 239 9.37 -28.41 16.49
N ASP A 240 10.49 -28.17 15.82
CA ASP A 240 11.70 -28.98 16.00
C ASP A 240 12.49 -28.45 17.20
N ASN A 241 12.56 -29.25 18.27
CA ASN A 241 13.25 -28.92 19.53
C ASN A 241 14.76 -28.69 19.40
N ASN A 242 15.36 -28.97 18.24
CA ASN A 242 16.76 -28.69 17.98
C ASN A 242 16.94 -27.51 16.99
N SER A 243 15.84 -26.95 16.51
CA SER A 243 15.81 -25.95 15.43
C SER A 243 14.56 -25.07 15.52
N GLU A 244 14.19 -24.56 16.70
CA GLU A 244 12.92 -23.84 16.90
C GLU A 244 12.83 -22.53 16.11
N LEU A 245 13.98 -21.89 15.85
CA LEU A 245 14.06 -20.82 14.86
C LEU A 245 14.87 -21.31 13.66
N GLN A 246 14.23 -21.31 12.50
CA GLN A 246 14.87 -21.63 11.22
C GLN A 246 14.89 -20.40 10.33
N ILE A 247 16.02 -20.17 9.67
CA ILE A 247 16.23 -19.04 8.76
C ILE A 247 16.60 -19.59 7.39
N VAL A 248 15.74 -19.34 6.41
CA VAL A 248 15.95 -19.71 5.01
C VAL A 248 16.38 -18.48 4.22
N ASP A 249 17.54 -18.56 3.57
CA ASP A 249 17.96 -17.58 2.57
C ASP A 249 17.14 -17.81 1.29
N ILE A 250 16.29 -16.83 0.98
CA ILE A 250 15.33 -16.83 -0.13
C ILE A 250 15.76 -15.90 -1.28
N SER A 251 17.04 -15.50 -1.32
CA SER A 251 17.59 -14.61 -2.37
C SER A 251 17.36 -15.17 -3.78
N ASP A 252 17.41 -16.50 -3.90
CA ASP A 252 17.11 -17.26 -5.10
C ASP A 252 16.20 -18.44 -4.73
N PRO A 253 14.88 -18.31 -4.97
CA PRO A 253 13.91 -19.35 -4.68
C PRO A 253 14.23 -20.73 -5.29
N ALA A 254 14.89 -20.77 -6.45
CA ALA A 254 15.17 -22.02 -7.15
C ALA A 254 16.24 -22.87 -6.43
N THR A 255 17.07 -22.25 -5.58
CA THR A 255 18.21 -22.90 -4.92
C THR A 255 18.01 -23.07 -3.41
N ILE A 256 16.84 -22.75 -2.86
CA ILE A 256 16.57 -22.83 -1.41
C ILE A 256 16.68 -24.26 -0.85
N GLY A 257 16.64 -25.29 -1.69
CA GLY A 257 16.86 -26.69 -1.28
C GLY A 257 18.30 -27.01 -0.90
N ASN A 258 19.27 -26.15 -1.24
CA ASN A 258 20.69 -26.39 -0.97
C ASN A 258 21.01 -26.29 0.53
N ALA A 259 21.95 -27.12 1.02
CA ALA A 259 22.27 -27.18 2.46
C ALA A 259 22.67 -25.83 3.06
N GLY A 260 23.48 -25.02 2.35
CA GLY A 260 23.94 -23.70 2.80
C GLY A 260 22.89 -22.60 2.82
N LYS A 261 21.63 -22.89 2.47
CA LYS A 261 20.52 -21.93 2.48
C LYS A 261 19.65 -21.99 3.74
N LEU A 262 19.97 -22.86 4.70
CA LEU A 262 19.26 -22.97 5.98
C LEU A 262 20.24 -22.82 7.13
N THR A 263 19.89 -21.91 8.03
CA THR A 263 20.48 -21.81 9.36
C THR A 263 19.41 -22.15 10.39
N THR A 264 19.79 -22.81 11.47
CA THR A 264 18.90 -23.13 12.58
C THR A 264 19.48 -22.61 13.88
N VAL A 265 18.59 -22.27 14.81
CA VAL A 265 18.92 -21.86 16.18
C VAL A 265 18.19 -22.80 17.13
N ASP A 266 18.96 -23.51 17.94
CA ASP A 266 18.51 -24.41 19.01
C ASP A 266 18.22 -23.59 20.29
N LEU A 267 16.98 -23.67 20.78
CA LEU A 267 16.52 -22.96 21.98
C LEU A 267 16.54 -23.84 23.23
N THR A 268 17.75 -24.18 23.68
CA THR A 268 18.06 -24.85 24.94
C THR A 268 17.49 -24.18 26.22
N ALA A 269 17.42 -24.93 27.32
CA ALA A 269 17.05 -24.38 28.62
C ALA A 269 17.90 -23.18 29.08
N ALA A 270 19.17 -23.09 28.65
CA ALA A 270 20.06 -21.99 29.02
C ALA A 270 19.74 -20.66 28.30
N ASN A 271 19.32 -20.71 27.03
CA ASN A 271 19.03 -19.52 26.24
C ASN A 271 17.52 -19.19 26.17
N SER A 272 16.65 -20.12 26.58
CA SER A 272 15.20 -19.98 26.40
C SER A 272 14.38 -20.43 27.61
N GLY A 273 14.99 -21.04 28.64
CA GLY A 273 14.31 -21.50 29.84
C GLY A 273 13.60 -22.87 29.71
N ASN A 274 13.50 -23.42 28.49
CA ASN A 274 12.99 -24.77 28.25
C ASN A 274 13.53 -25.32 26.92
N ALA A 275 14.16 -26.49 26.91
CA ALA A 275 14.76 -27.12 25.74
C ALA A 275 13.78 -27.94 24.88
N THR A 276 12.52 -28.06 25.28
CA THR A 276 11.52 -28.91 24.59
C THR A 276 10.24 -28.15 24.29
N ALA A 277 10.32 -26.83 24.18
CA ALA A 277 9.16 -25.96 23.95
C ALA A 277 9.12 -25.50 22.50
N ASP A 278 7.99 -25.75 21.84
CA ASP A 278 7.79 -25.34 20.45
C ASP A 278 7.78 -23.81 20.32
N ALA A 279 8.34 -23.30 19.22
CA ALA A 279 8.08 -21.93 18.78
C ALA A 279 6.70 -21.83 18.13
N ILE A 280 5.95 -20.79 18.46
CA ILE A 280 4.53 -20.66 18.09
C ILE A 280 4.32 -19.57 17.04
N ALA A 281 4.59 -18.32 17.40
CA ALA A 281 4.39 -17.17 16.53
C ALA A 281 5.65 -16.30 16.42
N LEU A 282 5.67 -15.49 15.37
CA LEU A 282 6.75 -14.56 15.04
C LEU A 282 6.17 -13.19 14.68
N ALA A 283 6.82 -12.13 15.10
CA ALA A 283 6.58 -10.77 14.61
C ALA A 283 7.90 -10.03 14.42
N THR A 284 7.90 -8.99 13.60
CA THR A 284 9.09 -8.19 13.31
C THR A 284 8.79 -6.72 13.47
N ASP A 285 9.69 -5.99 14.11
CA ASP A 285 9.67 -4.52 14.12
C ASP A 285 11.10 -4.00 13.91
N GLY A 286 11.31 -3.36 12.76
CA GLY A 286 12.61 -2.87 12.32
C GLY A 286 13.68 -3.97 12.27
N SER A 287 14.62 -3.91 13.22
CA SER A 287 15.82 -4.75 13.31
C SER A 287 15.69 -5.96 14.23
N TYR A 288 14.50 -6.21 14.77
CA TYR A 288 14.28 -7.26 15.77
C TYR A 288 13.20 -8.25 15.33
N LEU A 289 13.46 -9.52 15.61
CA LEU A 289 12.50 -10.60 15.51
C LEU A 289 12.02 -10.97 16.92
N TYR A 290 10.71 -11.04 17.08
CA TYR A 290 10.03 -11.43 18.31
C TYR A 290 9.44 -12.81 18.10
N MET A 291 9.63 -13.70 19.07
CA MET A 291 9.17 -15.08 19.01
C MET A 291 8.41 -15.44 20.28
N THR A 292 7.27 -16.10 20.13
CA THR A 292 6.59 -16.74 21.25
C THR A 292 6.85 -18.23 21.32
N ARG A 293 6.80 -18.80 22.53
CA ARG A 293 7.00 -20.24 22.76
C ARG A 293 5.95 -20.83 23.69
N ASN A 294 5.69 -22.12 23.51
CA ASN A 294 4.84 -22.92 24.38
C ASN A 294 5.64 -23.49 25.58
N GLY A 295 6.21 -22.60 26.39
CA GLY A 295 6.95 -22.94 27.60
C GLY A 295 8.31 -22.26 27.73
N GLY A 296 8.88 -22.32 28.94
CA GLY A 296 10.10 -21.58 29.26
C GLY A 296 9.86 -20.07 29.32
N ASN A 297 10.71 -19.29 28.68
CA ASN A 297 10.45 -17.87 28.43
C ASN A 297 9.45 -17.75 27.27
N GLY A 298 8.22 -17.30 27.57
CA GLY A 298 7.14 -17.24 26.59
C GLY A 298 7.33 -16.20 25.48
N LEU A 299 8.23 -15.21 25.68
CA LEU A 299 8.63 -14.23 24.66
C LEU A 299 10.15 -14.12 24.61
N LEU A 300 10.70 -14.19 23.39
CA LEU A 300 12.11 -14.03 23.07
C LEU A 300 12.28 -12.95 22.00
N ILE A 301 13.41 -12.25 22.05
CA ILE A 301 13.77 -11.19 21.11
C ILE A 301 15.15 -11.51 20.54
N PHE A 302 15.27 -11.50 19.22
CA PHE A 302 16.52 -11.66 18.48
C PHE A 302 16.86 -10.37 17.74
N ASP A 303 18.14 -10.01 17.73
CA ASP A 303 18.67 -8.97 16.85
C ASP A 303 18.98 -9.60 15.48
N ILE A 304 18.31 -9.13 14.44
CA ILE A 304 18.46 -9.61 13.07
C ILE A 304 19.16 -8.59 12.16
N GLN A 305 19.57 -7.43 12.68
CA GLN A 305 20.30 -6.43 11.89
C GLN A 305 21.78 -6.77 11.76
N ALA A 306 22.41 -7.20 12.86
CA ALA A 306 23.85 -7.50 12.85
C ALA A 306 24.19 -8.70 11.96
N ASN A 307 23.33 -9.74 11.98
CA ASN A 307 23.49 -10.93 11.18
C ASN A 307 22.13 -11.59 10.90
N PRO A 308 21.45 -11.21 9.80
CA PRO A 308 20.10 -11.71 9.51
C PRO A 308 20.06 -13.22 9.20
N VAL A 309 21.16 -13.82 8.70
CA VAL A 309 21.21 -15.26 8.41
C VAL A 309 21.49 -16.10 9.66
N ASN A 310 22.12 -15.52 10.68
CA ASN A 310 22.44 -16.21 11.93
C ASN A 310 22.39 -15.23 13.12
N PRO A 311 21.21 -14.98 13.69
CA PRO A 311 21.06 -14.05 14.82
C PRO A 311 21.66 -14.58 16.13
N GLY A 312 22.00 -15.87 16.22
CA GLY A 312 22.53 -16.48 17.44
C GLY A 312 21.50 -16.57 18.57
N ASN A 313 21.96 -16.35 19.81
CA ASN A 313 21.09 -16.41 20.99
C ASN A 313 20.14 -15.21 21.08
N PRO A 314 18.96 -15.36 21.70
CA PRO A 314 18.07 -14.23 21.99
C PRO A 314 18.78 -13.14 22.79
N VAL A 315 18.67 -11.90 22.33
CA VAL A 315 19.21 -10.71 23.03
C VAL A 315 18.38 -10.34 24.25
N GLY A 316 17.10 -10.71 24.26
CA GLY A 316 16.22 -10.57 25.42
C GLY A 316 15.15 -11.65 25.47
N ARG A 317 14.59 -11.84 26.66
CA ARG A 317 13.60 -12.87 26.93
C ARG A 317 12.84 -12.57 28.21
N THR A 318 11.64 -13.13 28.35
CA THR A 318 10.89 -13.04 29.61
C THR A 318 10.04 -14.29 29.89
N ALA A 319 10.04 -14.70 31.17
CA ALA A 319 9.16 -15.73 31.71
C ALA A 319 7.87 -15.14 32.31
N SER A 320 7.65 -13.83 32.18
CA SER A 320 6.46 -13.16 32.74
C SER A 320 5.18 -13.43 31.94
N ALA A 321 5.24 -14.13 30.82
CA ALA A 321 4.07 -14.57 30.07
C ALA A 321 3.32 -15.67 30.85
N THR A 322 2.00 -15.71 30.74
CA THR A 322 1.16 -16.79 31.31
C THR A 322 0.30 -17.41 30.22
N GLY A 323 -0.06 -18.68 30.36
CA GLY A 323 -0.66 -19.44 29.26
C GLY A 323 0.28 -19.56 28.05
N VAL A 324 -0.26 -20.05 26.93
CA VAL A 324 0.44 -20.10 25.65
C VAL A 324 0.11 -18.84 24.87
N LEU A 325 1.13 -18.17 24.33
CA LEU A 325 0.94 -17.03 23.44
C LEU A 325 0.81 -17.53 22.00
N ASN A 326 -0.44 -17.62 21.52
CA ASN A 326 -0.78 -18.20 20.21
C ASN A 326 -0.40 -17.31 19.03
N ASP A 327 -0.39 -16.00 19.24
CA ASP A 327 -0.08 -15.01 18.22
C ASP A 327 0.50 -13.74 18.85
N ILE A 328 1.27 -12.98 18.08
CA ILE A 328 1.95 -11.77 18.55
C ILE A 328 2.04 -10.73 17.45
N GLU A 329 1.81 -9.47 17.80
CA GLU A 329 2.04 -8.31 16.93
C GLU A 329 2.82 -7.24 17.68
N VAL A 330 3.69 -6.51 16.99
CA VAL A 330 4.57 -5.50 17.60
C VAL A 330 4.32 -4.14 16.99
N ALA A 331 4.09 -3.14 17.84
CA ALA A 331 3.95 -1.75 17.41
C ALA A 331 4.81 -0.83 18.30
N GLY A 332 5.93 -0.38 17.73
CA GLY A 332 6.89 0.49 18.40
C GLY A 332 7.46 -0.15 19.68
N ASN A 333 7.08 0.40 20.83
CA ASN A 333 7.64 -0.01 22.13
C ASN A 333 6.89 -1.16 22.81
N TYR A 334 5.83 -1.67 22.20
CA TYR A 334 4.97 -2.68 22.80
C TYR A 334 4.73 -3.86 21.87
N ALA A 335 4.65 -5.04 22.47
CA ALA A 335 4.18 -6.26 21.82
C ALA A 335 2.85 -6.70 22.45
N TYR A 336 1.89 -7.04 21.60
CA TYR A 336 0.56 -7.49 21.97
C TYR A 336 0.42 -8.95 21.60
N ALA A 337 0.03 -9.80 22.54
CA ALA A 337 -0.08 -11.24 22.31
C ALA A 337 -1.47 -11.77 22.65
N ALA A 338 -2.00 -12.62 21.78
CA ALA A 338 -3.17 -13.45 22.07
C ALA A 338 -2.74 -14.64 22.92
N SER A 339 -3.47 -14.94 24.00
CA SER A 339 -3.10 -16.02 24.90
C SER A 339 -4.24 -16.98 25.26
N THR A 340 -3.86 -18.18 25.70
CA THR A 340 -4.76 -19.17 26.30
C THR A 340 -4.97 -18.96 27.80
N ASP A 341 -4.46 -17.87 28.38
CA ASP A 341 -4.74 -17.57 29.78
C ASP A 341 -6.12 -16.94 29.92
N ASN A 342 -7.01 -17.66 30.57
CA ASN A 342 -8.38 -17.27 30.91
C ASN A 342 -8.50 -16.01 31.79
N ASN A 343 -7.39 -15.49 32.29
CA ASN A 343 -7.33 -14.22 33.00
C ASN A 343 -6.60 -13.11 32.22
N ALA A 344 -6.11 -13.41 31.03
CA ALA A 344 -5.25 -12.53 30.26
C ALA A 344 -5.20 -12.91 28.77
N GLU A 345 -6.35 -13.04 28.09
CA GLU A 345 -6.41 -13.40 26.66
C GLU A 345 -5.65 -12.41 25.78
N VAL A 346 -5.50 -11.15 26.24
CA VAL A 346 -4.55 -10.21 25.67
C VAL A 346 -3.48 -9.87 26.70
N GLN A 347 -2.21 -10.04 26.31
CA GLN A 347 -1.06 -9.64 27.12
C GLN A 347 -0.26 -8.58 26.39
N VAL A 348 0.15 -7.55 27.12
CA VAL A 348 0.95 -6.43 26.61
C VAL A 348 2.32 -6.47 27.25
N PHE A 349 3.36 -6.51 26.42
CA PHE A 349 4.75 -6.49 26.83
C PHE A 349 5.39 -5.18 26.43
N ASN A 350 6.10 -4.53 27.36
CA ASN A 350 7.00 -3.43 27.04
C ASN A 350 8.30 -4.02 26.51
N VAL A 351 8.63 -3.67 25.27
CA VAL A 351 9.82 -4.13 24.55
C VAL A 351 10.74 -2.97 24.19
N THR A 352 10.58 -1.80 24.84
CA THR A 352 11.48 -0.66 24.69
C THR A 352 12.93 -1.10 24.93
N ASN A 353 13.19 -1.74 26.08
CA ASN A 353 14.46 -2.38 26.36
C ASN A 353 14.46 -3.81 25.81
N LYS A 354 15.15 -3.99 24.67
CA LYS A 354 15.20 -5.25 23.93
C LYS A 354 15.84 -6.39 24.70
N THR A 355 16.69 -6.11 25.70
CA THR A 355 17.38 -7.16 26.48
C THR A 355 16.58 -7.62 27.70
N ALA A 356 15.56 -6.85 28.10
CA ALA A 356 14.74 -7.13 29.28
C ALA A 356 13.27 -6.75 29.01
N PRO A 357 12.58 -7.47 28.10
CA PRO A 357 11.16 -7.26 27.88
C PRO A 357 10.36 -7.63 29.13
N THR A 358 9.29 -6.90 29.43
CA THR A 358 8.46 -7.14 30.62
C THR A 358 6.98 -7.08 30.28
N ARG A 359 6.17 -7.94 30.90
CA ARG A 359 4.71 -7.83 30.80
C ARG A 359 4.22 -6.64 31.64
N VAL A 360 3.51 -5.72 31.02
CA VAL A 360 3.07 -4.45 31.63
C VAL A 360 1.56 -4.26 31.65
N GLY A 361 0.82 -5.02 30.85
CA GLY A 361 -0.63 -4.96 30.78
C GLY A 361 -1.23 -6.32 30.46
N VAL A 362 -2.46 -6.52 30.90
CA VAL A 362 -3.30 -7.66 30.50
C VAL A 362 -4.73 -7.16 30.32
N LEU A 363 -5.48 -7.80 29.43
CA LEU A 363 -6.93 -7.66 29.37
C LEU A 363 -7.54 -9.06 29.48
N ASN A 364 -8.41 -9.22 30.47
CA ASN A 364 -9.24 -10.40 30.62
C ASN A 364 -10.58 -10.19 29.88
N LEU A 365 -10.90 -11.06 28.93
CA LEU A 365 -12.11 -11.01 28.14
C LEU A 365 -13.22 -11.90 28.73
N ASN A 366 -13.86 -11.41 29.79
CA ASN A 366 -14.93 -12.10 30.51
C ASN A 366 -16.35 -11.87 29.94
N ASN A 367 -16.48 -11.45 28.68
CA ASN A 367 -17.78 -11.17 28.08
C ASN A 367 -18.53 -12.47 27.75
N GLY A 368 -19.09 -13.11 28.77
CA GLY A 368 -19.97 -14.27 28.65
C GLY A 368 -19.29 -15.63 28.81
N ASP A 369 -17.97 -15.74 28.59
CA ASP A 369 -17.19 -16.94 28.86
C ASP A 369 -15.72 -16.61 29.18
N ASN A 370 -15.30 -17.00 30.39
CA ASN A 370 -13.94 -16.76 30.88
C ASN A 370 -12.97 -17.87 30.46
N ASN A 371 -13.42 -18.95 29.80
CA ASN A 371 -12.59 -20.09 29.45
C ASN A 371 -12.23 -20.16 27.96
N THR A 372 -12.35 -19.03 27.25
CA THR A 372 -12.17 -18.98 25.81
C THR A 372 -10.81 -18.40 25.44
N ASN A 373 -9.99 -19.19 24.75
CA ASN A 373 -8.64 -18.79 24.35
C ASN A 373 -8.64 -17.67 23.29
N GLY A 374 -7.69 -16.74 23.38
CA GLY A 374 -7.27 -15.90 22.26
C GLY A 374 -6.45 -16.71 21.26
N LEU A 375 -6.75 -16.58 19.97
CA LEU A 375 -6.14 -17.39 18.91
C LEU A 375 -5.28 -16.56 17.95
N SER A 376 -5.73 -15.36 17.59
CA SER A 376 -5.07 -14.50 16.61
C SER A 376 -5.18 -13.04 17.00
N ILE A 377 -4.18 -12.23 16.64
CA ILE A 377 -4.10 -10.82 17.02
C ILE A 377 -3.50 -10.00 15.89
N VAL A 378 -4.08 -8.83 15.61
CA VAL A 378 -3.50 -7.84 14.70
C VAL A 378 -3.62 -6.45 15.29
N TYR A 379 -2.61 -5.61 15.08
CA TYR A 379 -2.57 -4.24 15.55
C TYR A 379 -2.81 -3.28 14.37
N ASN A 380 -3.63 -2.25 14.59
CA ASN A 380 -3.70 -1.10 13.71
C ASN A 380 -4.11 0.15 14.50
N ASN A 381 -3.32 1.21 14.37
CA ASN A 381 -3.63 2.56 14.85
C ASN A 381 -4.28 2.61 16.25
N ASN A 382 -3.52 2.24 17.29
CA ASN A 382 -3.98 2.19 18.69
C ASN A 382 -5.13 1.21 18.97
N SER A 383 -5.44 0.33 18.04
CA SER A 383 -6.41 -0.74 18.24
C SER A 383 -5.78 -2.10 18.00
N VAL A 384 -6.23 -3.07 18.76
CA VAL A 384 -5.92 -4.48 18.59
C VAL A 384 -7.21 -5.19 18.23
N PHE A 385 -7.17 -6.01 17.19
CA PHE A 385 -8.24 -6.92 16.83
C PHE A 385 -7.86 -8.32 17.26
N LEU A 386 -8.72 -8.98 18.03
CA LEU A 386 -8.47 -10.30 18.58
C LEU A 386 -9.53 -11.29 18.11
N GLY A 387 -9.08 -12.44 17.63
CA GLY A 387 -9.90 -13.61 17.38
C GLY A 387 -9.84 -14.60 18.53
N ARG A 388 -10.98 -15.20 18.90
CA ARG A 388 -11.09 -16.22 19.96
C ARG A 388 -11.62 -17.55 19.44
N THR A 389 -11.45 -18.60 20.24
CA THR A 389 -12.15 -19.87 20.06
C THR A 389 -13.66 -19.66 20.14
N LEU A 390 -14.42 -20.49 19.42
CA LEU A 390 -15.87 -20.54 19.51
C LEU A 390 -16.32 -20.74 20.97
N SER A 391 -17.20 -19.87 21.44
CA SER A 391 -17.96 -20.04 22.67
C SER A 391 -19.46 -19.86 22.38
N THR A 392 -20.31 -20.64 23.05
CA THR A 392 -21.76 -20.46 22.95
C THR A 392 -22.26 -19.27 23.78
N PHE A 393 -21.38 -18.63 24.55
CA PHE A 393 -21.76 -17.58 25.51
C PHE A 393 -21.04 -16.26 25.26
N ALA A 394 -20.03 -16.23 24.39
CA ALA A 394 -19.19 -15.06 24.16
C ALA A 394 -18.91 -14.84 22.66
N PRO A 395 -18.82 -13.58 22.21
CA PRO A 395 -18.41 -13.27 20.84
C PRO A 395 -17.01 -13.79 20.54
N GLU A 396 -16.68 -13.97 19.25
CA GLU A 396 -15.37 -14.45 18.81
C GLU A 396 -14.43 -13.39 18.24
N PHE A 397 -14.92 -12.19 17.92
CA PHE A 397 -14.10 -11.08 17.45
C PHE A 397 -14.21 -9.87 18.37
N TYR A 398 -13.05 -9.32 18.78
CA TYR A 398 -12.96 -8.22 19.72
C TYR A 398 -12.15 -7.08 19.13
N VAL A 399 -12.62 -5.86 19.35
CA VAL A 399 -11.87 -4.63 19.07
C VAL A 399 -11.46 -4.02 20.40
N ILE A 400 -10.16 -3.85 20.60
CA ILE A 400 -9.57 -3.47 21.88
C ILE A 400 -8.78 -2.18 21.66
N ASN A 401 -9.06 -1.16 22.47
CA ASN A 401 -8.32 0.09 22.46
C ASN A 401 -7.04 -0.08 23.28
N VAL A 402 -5.91 0.21 22.64
CA VAL A 402 -4.56 0.17 23.22
C VAL A 402 -3.84 1.50 23.09
N ALA A 403 -4.56 2.61 22.94
CA ALA A 403 -3.99 3.97 22.97
C ALA A 403 -3.19 4.23 24.26
N ASN A 404 -3.60 3.62 25.36
CA ASN A 404 -2.74 3.41 26.53
C ASN A 404 -2.43 1.91 26.69
N PRO A 405 -1.24 1.43 26.28
CA PRO A 405 -0.88 0.00 26.33
C PRO A 405 -0.82 -0.57 27.75
N LEU A 406 -0.71 0.27 28.79
CA LEU A 406 -0.69 -0.19 30.19
C LEU A 406 -2.08 -0.55 30.71
N THR A 407 -3.13 -0.01 30.08
CA THR A 407 -4.52 -0.22 30.47
C THR A 407 -5.36 -0.45 29.22
N PRO A 408 -5.18 -1.60 28.52
CA PRO A 408 -6.01 -1.94 27.36
C PRO A 408 -7.48 -2.00 27.78
N THR A 409 -8.38 -1.49 26.93
CA THR A 409 -9.83 -1.50 27.19
C THR A 409 -10.60 -2.07 26.02
N LEU A 410 -11.68 -2.80 26.32
CA LEU A 410 -12.58 -3.30 25.29
C LEU A 410 -13.34 -2.15 24.63
N THR A 411 -13.32 -2.08 23.29
CA THR A 411 -14.08 -1.10 22.50
C THR A 411 -15.42 -1.69 22.05
N SER A 412 -15.37 -2.85 21.41
CA SER A 412 -16.55 -3.53 20.89
C SER A 412 -16.29 -5.01 20.64
N THR A 413 -17.35 -5.75 20.34
CA THR A 413 -17.32 -7.17 20.03
C THR A 413 -18.22 -7.48 18.84
N LEU A 414 -17.93 -8.55 18.13
CA LEU A 414 -18.76 -9.07 17.05
C LEU A 414 -18.85 -10.60 17.14
N GLU A 415 -20.08 -11.11 17.10
CA GLU A 415 -20.37 -12.53 16.91
C GLU A 415 -20.05 -12.93 15.47
N VAL A 416 -19.26 -13.99 15.28
CA VAL A 416 -18.78 -14.42 13.96
C VAL A 416 -19.49 -15.71 13.55
N ASN A 417 -20.82 -15.70 13.64
CA ASN A 417 -21.72 -16.82 13.32
C ASN A 417 -21.37 -18.12 14.07
N ASN A 418 -21.10 -18.05 15.38
CA ASN A 418 -20.71 -19.20 16.20
C ASN A 418 -19.52 -19.96 15.58
N SER A 419 -18.44 -19.24 15.29
CA SER A 419 -17.22 -19.85 14.75
C SER A 419 -15.96 -19.26 15.35
N SER A 420 -14.95 -20.10 15.55
CA SER A 420 -13.65 -19.65 16.04
C SER A 420 -13.00 -18.77 14.98
N VAL A 421 -12.34 -17.69 15.39
CA VAL A 421 -11.53 -16.84 14.52
C VAL A 421 -10.07 -17.29 14.63
N ILE A 422 -9.63 -18.09 13.66
CA ILE A 422 -8.34 -18.79 13.70
C ILE A 422 -7.19 -17.84 13.38
N SER A 423 -7.37 -16.98 12.38
CA SER A 423 -6.35 -16.06 11.90
C SER A 423 -7.00 -14.81 11.33
N ILE A 424 -6.36 -13.67 11.57
CA ILE A 424 -6.78 -12.35 11.09
C ILE A 424 -5.62 -11.75 10.30
N SER A 425 -5.93 -11.11 9.17
CA SER A 425 -5.04 -10.16 8.50
C SER A 425 -5.81 -8.87 8.27
N TYR A 426 -5.11 -7.73 8.24
CA TYR A 426 -5.78 -6.43 8.22
C TYR A 426 -5.35 -5.56 7.04
N ASP A 427 -6.31 -4.87 6.44
CA ASP A 427 -6.08 -3.76 5.51
C ASP A 427 -6.30 -2.44 6.23
N SER A 428 -5.21 -1.76 6.55
CA SER A 428 -5.25 -0.46 7.22
C SER A 428 -5.82 0.65 6.35
N VAL A 429 -5.83 0.50 5.02
CA VAL A 429 -6.28 1.54 4.08
C VAL A 429 -7.80 1.53 3.96
N ASN A 430 -8.39 0.35 3.77
CA ASN A 430 -9.86 0.22 3.62
C ASN A 430 -10.57 -0.16 4.93
N HIS A 431 -9.82 -0.31 6.03
CA HIS A 431 -10.32 -0.67 7.35
C HIS A 431 -11.08 -2.01 7.33
N LEU A 432 -10.50 -3.01 6.65
CA LEU A 432 -11.07 -4.34 6.52
C LEU A 432 -10.22 -5.38 7.27
N ALA A 433 -10.87 -6.21 8.08
CA ALA A 433 -10.25 -7.39 8.67
C ALA A 433 -10.67 -8.63 7.88
N PHE A 434 -9.69 -9.39 7.39
CA PHE A 434 -9.86 -10.64 6.69
C PHE A 434 -9.61 -11.79 7.64
N MET A 435 -10.51 -12.77 7.68
CA MET A 435 -10.46 -13.82 8.69
C MET A 435 -10.67 -15.22 8.12
N ALA A 436 -9.87 -16.15 8.62
CA ALA A 436 -10.14 -17.58 8.57
C ALA A 436 -10.93 -17.98 9.80
N THR A 437 -12.06 -18.66 9.61
CA THR A 437 -12.92 -19.11 10.70
C THR A 437 -13.20 -20.61 10.64
N THR A 438 -13.89 -21.13 11.66
CA THR A 438 -14.45 -22.50 11.64
C THR A 438 -15.91 -22.56 11.19
N ASP A 439 -16.46 -21.50 10.59
CA ASP A 439 -17.84 -21.49 10.09
C ASP A 439 -17.89 -22.36 8.84
N VAL A 440 -18.49 -23.54 8.96
CA VAL A 440 -18.58 -24.52 7.86
C VAL A 440 -19.37 -24.02 6.65
N SER A 441 -20.17 -22.96 6.82
CA SER A 441 -20.89 -22.32 5.72
C SER A 441 -20.05 -21.25 5.05
N ASN A 442 -19.14 -20.60 5.78
CA ASN A 442 -18.36 -19.45 5.32
C ASN A 442 -17.03 -19.37 6.08
N TYR A 443 -16.08 -20.23 5.70
CA TYR A 443 -14.75 -20.30 6.31
C TYR A 443 -13.93 -19.01 6.17
N PHE A 444 -14.27 -18.15 5.20
CA PHE A 444 -13.64 -16.85 5.02
C PHE A 444 -14.65 -15.73 5.23
N LYS A 445 -14.26 -14.73 6.02
CA LYS A 445 -15.08 -13.55 6.31
C LYS A 445 -14.26 -12.28 6.18
N VAL A 446 -14.93 -11.22 5.76
CA VAL A 446 -14.42 -9.85 5.73
C VAL A 446 -15.26 -9.02 6.68
N ILE A 447 -14.61 -8.34 7.61
CA ILE A 447 -15.27 -7.44 8.56
C ILE A 447 -14.91 -6.01 8.22
N ASP A 448 -15.93 -5.17 8.15
CA ASP A 448 -15.76 -3.73 8.07
C ASP A 448 -15.53 -3.18 9.48
N THR A 449 -14.43 -2.44 9.62
CA THR A 449 -13.99 -1.81 10.87
C THR A 449 -13.87 -0.29 10.73
N ASN A 450 -14.47 0.33 9.71
CA ASN A 450 -14.57 1.79 9.57
C ASN A 450 -15.13 2.46 10.83
N ASN A 451 -16.07 1.79 11.51
CA ASN A 451 -16.51 2.16 12.85
C ASN A 451 -16.11 1.08 13.86
N LEU A 452 -15.03 1.34 14.61
CA LEU A 452 -14.50 0.44 15.63
C LEU A 452 -15.49 0.15 16.78
N ALA A 453 -16.51 1.00 16.99
CA ALA A 453 -17.53 0.76 18.00
C ALA A 453 -18.60 -0.25 17.55
N THR A 454 -18.77 -0.43 16.23
CA THR A 454 -19.79 -1.31 15.65
C THR A 454 -19.24 -2.02 14.40
N PRO A 455 -18.26 -2.91 14.53
CA PRO A 455 -17.76 -3.70 13.41
C PRO A 455 -18.88 -4.60 12.85
N THR A 456 -18.88 -4.84 11.54
CA THR A 456 -19.93 -5.64 10.88
C THR A 456 -19.34 -6.63 9.88
N ILE A 457 -20.04 -7.75 9.68
CA ILE A 457 -19.71 -8.68 8.59
C ILE A 457 -20.02 -7.98 7.26
N TYR A 458 -18.97 -7.71 6.49
CA TYR A 458 -19.04 -7.01 5.21
C TYR A 458 -19.15 -7.96 4.03
N GLY A 459 -18.39 -9.05 4.07
CA GLY A 459 -18.36 -10.06 3.02
C GLY A 459 -18.04 -11.44 3.59
N GLN A 460 -18.40 -12.48 2.86
CA GLN A 460 -18.14 -13.85 3.26
C GLN A 460 -18.03 -14.78 2.05
N LEU A 461 -17.23 -15.82 2.18
CA LEU A 461 -17.02 -16.82 1.14
C LEU A 461 -16.97 -18.21 1.75
N ASN A 462 -17.77 -19.10 1.18
CA ASN A 462 -17.63 -20.52 1.44
C ASN A 462 -16.42 -21.06 0.69
N LEU A 463 -15.30 -21.21 1.41
CA LEU A 463 -14.12 -21.90 0.92
C LEU A 463 -14.23 -23.40 1.19
N GLY A 464 -13.42 -24.19 0.49
CA GLY A 464 -13.19 -25.57 0.91
C GLY A 464 -12.71 -25.63 2.37
N PRO A 465 -12.97 -26.73 3.09
CA PRO A 465 -12.87 -26.78 4.54
C PRO A 465 -11.48 -26.47 5.10
N ARG A 466 -11.48 -25.80 6.27
CA ARG A 466 -10.35 -25.67 7.22
C ARG A 466 -9.19 -24.77 6.75
N PRO A 467 -9.40 -23.47 6.55
CA PRO A 467 -8.31 -22.50 6.48
C PRO A 467 -7.57 -22.44 7.82
N ARG A 468 -6.26 -22.15 7.79
CA ARG A 468 -5.41 -22.07 8.99
C ARG A 468 -4.84 -20.69 9.22
N GLN A 469 -4.31 -20.07 8.18
CA GLN A 469 -3.76 -18.73 8.26
C GLN A 469 -4.14 -17.94 7.03
N VAL A 470 -4.40 -16.64 7.20
CA VAL A 470 -4.68 -15.70 6.11
C VAL A 470 -3.65 -14.59 6.12
N ILE A 471 -3.30 -14.09 4.94
CA ILE A 471 -2.45 -12.92 4.78
C ILE A 471 -2.98 -12.04 3.64
N TYR A 472 -3.16 -10.76 3.90
CA TYR A 472 -3.56 -9.76 2.91
C TYR A 472 -2.32 -9.17 2.24
N ALA A 473 -2.38 -9.04 0.92
CA ALA A 473 -1.37 -8.43 0.07
C ALA A 473 -1.90 -7.08 -0.46
N PRO A 474 -1.50 -5.94 0.14
CA PRO A 474 -2.06 -4.63 -0.20
C PRO A 474 -1.72 -4.15 -1.62
N ASP A 475 -0.60 -4.57 -2.18
CA ASP A 475 -0.18 -4.22 -3.54
C ASP A 475 -0.98 -4.96 -4.62
N LEU A 476 -1.45 -6.17 -4.32
CA LEU A 476 -2.28 -6.97 -5.22
C LEU A 476 -3.79 -6.87 -4.93
N ASP A 477 -4.15 -6.32 -3.77
CA ASP A 477 -5.51 -6.39 -3.20
C ASP A 477 -6.05 -7.82 -3.22
N ARG A 478 -5.27 -8.74 -2.63
CA ARG A 478 -5.57 -10.17 -2.55
C ARG A 478 -5.39 -10.68 -1.14
N VAL A 479 -6.17 -11.70 -0.80
CA VAL A 479 -5.92 -12.49 0.41
C VAL A 479 -5.42 -13.86 -0.02
N PHE A 480 -4.31 -14.28 0.55
CA PHE A 480 -3.78 -15.62 0.41
C PHE A 480 -4.09 -16.43 1.66
N ILE A 481 -4.43 -17.70 1.49
CA ILE A 481 -4.85 -18.57 2.58
C ILE A 481 -4.07 -19.88 2.51
N ALA A 482 -3.48 -20.27 3.65
CA ALA A 482 -3.02 -21.63 3.90
C ALA A 482 -4.22 -22.49 4.33
N SER A 483 -4.51 -23.54 3.57
CA SER A 483 -5.65 -24.42 3.80
C SER A 483 -5.24 -25.87 4.05
N MET A 484 -6.01 -26.58 4.87
CA MET A 484 -5.87 -28.02 5.07
C MET A 484 -6.58 -28.85 3.97
N LEU A 485 -7.01 -28.20 2.89
CA LEU A 485 -7.60 -28.87 1.76
C LEU A 485 -6.52 -29.44 0.84
N ASN A 486 -6.45 -30.76 0.74
CA ASN A 486 -5.46 -31.48 -0.08
C ASN A 486 -5.54 -31.23 -1.60
N THR A 487 -6.50 -30.43 -2.07
CA THR A 487 -6.62 -30.05 -3.48
C THR A 487 -6.29 -28.58 -3.73
N GLN A 488 -6.17 -27.78 -2.66
CA GLN A 488 -5.91 -26.34 -2.73
C GLN A 488 -5.27 -25.86 -1.41
N GLU A 489 -4.03 -26.25 -1.16
CA GLU A 489 -3.30 -25.84 0.05
C GLU A 489 -3.00 -24.34 0.07
N LEU A 490 -2.78 -23.75 -1.11
CA LEU A 490 -2.74 -22.30 -1.31
C LEU A 490 -4.02 -21.87 -2.03
N GLN A 491 -4.77 -20.96 -1.43
CA GLN A 491 -5.94 -20.32 -2.04
C GLN A 491 -5.71 -18.82 -2.20
N VAL A 492 -6.15 -18.26 -3.34
CA VAL A 492 -6.07 -16.83 -3.65
C VAL A 492 -7.48 -16.27 -3.73
N ILE A 493 -7.80 -15.33 -2.86
CA ILE A 493 -9.10 -14.68 -2.79
C ILE A 493 -9.00 -13.27 -3.35
N ARG A 494 -10.01 -12.89 -4.14
CA ARG A 494 -10.14 -11.56 -4.72
C ARG A 494 -11.44 -10.90 -4.31
N PRO A 495 -11.50 -9.56 -4.34
CA PRO A 495 -12.78 -8.86 -4.36
C PRO A 495 -13.43 -8.99 -5.75
N GLN A 496 -14.78 -8.98 -5.81
CA GLN A 496 -15.54 -9.12 -7.07
C GLN A 496 -16.25 -7.87 -7.52
#